data_AF-A0A4U9DAD2-F1
#
_entry.id   AF-A0A4U9DAD2-F1
#
_cell.length_a   1.000
_cell.length_b   1.000
_cell.length_c   1.000
_cell.angle_alpha   90.00
_cell.angle_beta   90.00
_cell.angle_gamma   90.00
#
_symmetry.space_group_name_H-M   'P 1'
#
loop_
_entity.id
_entity.type
_entity.pdbx_description
1 polymer ?
#
loop_
_entity_poly.entity_id
_entity_poly.type
_entity_poly.pdbx_seq_one_letter_code
_entity_poly.pdbx_strand_id
1 'polypeptide(L)'
;MTTRHLVSLVTGVLILAIILPTGLSIWLATSQAKTQFYSELDNYSARVLTRVQQVADQAKEALQEAEAIPYASCSPQHLQAMRRIAYTHRYVQEVLWLHDSVPQCSSLEDRSAPVKFPEPDSITSDGYRAWLTTLNDLGMQRRMTALGSDNHMVMIDPASFIDVVQLSPDEIHTVLFGTRRERAIVSSEKIDPLIWEKIKNQSAKTLTLDNTVFRIHRIPELGLGIATWSSTLPLQERWRHQLLLWGAHRPVYQPAGLIFNSAAAASTALAALWDAGCPELQRHPGLLSADCFAAEWQKSRGQKRWRAGSSPTAAFCHRIFLSRSPSKPG
;
A
#
# COMPACT_ATOMS: atom_id res chain seq x y z
N MET A 1 -30.39 -32.31 37.78
CA MET A 1 -30.39 -31.67 36.46
C MET A 1 -29.60 -30.35 36.41
N THR A 2 -29.15 -29.79 37.53
CA THR A 2 -28.45 -28.48 37.61
C THR A 2 -26.97 -28.52 37.24
N THR A 3 -26.28 -29.66 37.42
CA THR A 3 -24.83 -29.78 37.18
C THR A 3 -24.42 -29.70 35.71
N ARG A 4 -25.21 -30.26 34.78
CA ARG A 4 -24.90 -30.18 33.33
C ARG A 4 -25.03 -28.76 32.77
N HIS A 5 -26.01 -28.00 33.23
CA HIS A 5 -26.17 -26.59 32.84
C HIS A 5 -25.05 -25.72 33.42
N LEU A 6 -24.61 -26.00 34.64
CA LEU A 6 -23.52 -25.26 35.29
C LEU A 6 -22.17 -25.54 34.61
N VAL A 7 -21.88 -26.82 34.30
CA VAL A 7 -20.69 -27.18 33.51
C VAL A 7 -20.72 -26.51 32.15
N SER A 8 -21.84 -26.57 31.42
CA SER A 8 -21.97 -25.91 30.12
C SER A 8 -21.73 -24.39 30.17
N LEU A 9 -22.18 -23.73 31.24
CA LEU A 9 -22.01 -22.28 31.41
C LEU A 9 -20.55 -21.93 31.70
N VAL A 10 -19.89 -22.68 32.59
CA VAL A 10 -18.47 -22.50 32.91
C VAL A 10 -17.59 -22.71 31.67
N THR A 11 -17.84 -23.77 30.90
CA THR A 11 -17.07 -24.02 29.67
C THR A 11 -17.28 -22.92 28.63
N GLY A 12 -18.51 -22.42 28.49
CA GLY A 12 -18.81 -21.29 27.59
C GLY A 12 -18.07 -20.00 27.97
N VAL A 13 -18.04 -19.67 29.27
CA VAL A 13 -17.33 -18.50 29.78
C VAL A 13 -15.82 -18.62 29.57
N LEU A 14 -15.24 -19.81 29.80
CA LEU A 14 -13.81 -20.06 29.58
C LEU A 14 -13.42 -19.93 28.11
N ILE A 15 -14.25 -20.41 27.18
CA ILE A 15 -14.03 -20.24 25.74
C ILE A 15 -14.09 -18.76 25.35
N LEU A 16 -15.11 -18.03 25.83
CA LEU A 16 -15.26 -16.60 25.57
C LEU A 16 -14.06 -15.80 26.09
N ALA A 17 -13.55 -16.15 27.27
CA ALA A 17 -12.38 -15.51 27.88
C ALA A 17 -11.11 -15.64 27.03
N ILE A 18 -11.03 -16.62 26.13
CA ILE A 18 -9.89 -16.80 25.21
C ILE A 18 -10.17 -16.15 23.85
N ILE A 19 -11.38 -16.32 23.31
CA ILE A 19 -11.74 -15.80 21.97
C ILE A 19 -11.79 -14.26 21.96
N LEU A 20 -12.30 -13.66 23.03
CA LEU A 20 -12.53 -12.21 23.04
C LEU A 20 -11.21 -11.42 23.03
N PRO A 21 -10.21 -11.73 23.89
CA PRO A 21 -8.91 -11.05 23.85
C PRO A 21 -8.13 -11.30 22.56
N THR A 22 -8.20 -12.52 22.00
CA THR A 22 -7.50 -12.87 20.75
C THR A 22 -8.11 -12.16 19.54
N GLY A 23 -9.45 -12.16 19.44
CA GLY A 23 -10.15 -11.41 18.40
C GLY A 23 -9.88 -9.91 18.47
N LEU A 24 -9.88 -9.34 19.69
CA LEU A 24 -9.54 -7.94 19.91
C LEU A 24 -8.09 -7.63 19.48
N SER A 25 -7.14 -8.49 19.83
CA SER A 25 -5.73 -8.33 19.44
C SER A 25 -5.54 -8.33 17.92
N ILE A 26 -6.22 -9.24 17.20
CA ILE A 26 -6.16 -9.30 15.73
C ILE A 26 -6.80 -8.05 15.12
N TRP A 27 -7.94 -7.62 15.66
CA TRP A 27 -8.61 -6.41 15.20
C TRP A 27 -7.74 -5.16 15.39
N LEU A 28 -7.10 -5.00 16.56
CA LEU A 28 -6.17 -3.90 16.81
C LEU A 28 -4.98 -3.93 15.85
N ALA A 29 -4.35 -5.09 15.66
CA ALA A 29 -3.22 -5.24 14.77
C ALA A 29 -3.58 -4.90 13.31
N THR A 30 -4.76 -5.35 12.83
CA THR A 30 -5.21 -5.05 11.46
C THR A 30 -5.60 -3.58 11.29
N SER A 31 -6.19 -2.95 12.31
CA SER A 31 -6.48 -1.51 12.30
C SER A 31 -5.20 -0.70 12.23
N GLN A 32 -4.21 -1.02 13.07
CA GLN A 32 -2.91 -0.34 13.10
C GLN A 32 -2.15 -0.49 11.78
N ALA A 33 -2.18 -1.67 11.16
CA ALA A 33 -1.55 -1.92 9.87
C ALA A 33 -2.13 -1.03 8.75
N LYS A 34 -3.46 -0.85 8.73
CA LYS A 34 -4.13 0.04 7.76
C LYS A 34 -3.76 1.50 7.97
N THR A 35 -3.74 1.96 9.22
CA THR A 35 -3.37 3.36 9.53
C THR A 35 -1.92 3.66 9.16
N GLN A 36 -1.01 2.71 9.38
CA GLN A 36 0.40 2.85 9.01
C GLN A 36 0.56 2.96 7.49
N PHE A 37 -0.07 2.06 6.73
CA PHE A 37 -0.04 2.07 5.27
C PHE A 37 -0.59 3.38 4.69
N TYR A 38 -1.70 3.88 5.25
CA TYR A 38 -2.27 5.17 4.86
C TYR A 38 -1.35 6.35 5.17
N SER A 39 -0.68 6.32 6.32
CA SER A 39 0.32 7.32 6.68
C SER A 39 1.53 7.29 5.74
N GLU A 40 1.95 6.13 5.26
CA GLU A 40 3.06 6.02 4.31
C GLU A 40 2.72 6.68 2.96
N LEU A 41 1.52 6.43 2.43
CA LEU A 41 1.03 7.09 1.22
C LEU A 41 0.92 8.62 1.39
N ASP A 42 0.45 9.09 2.55
CA ASP A 42 0.38 10.52 2.87
C ASP A 42 1.76 11.16 3.00
N ASN A 43 2.69 10.48 3.68
CA ASN A 43 4.07 10.94 3.83
C ASN A 43 4.78 10.99 2.48
N TYR A 44 4.54 10.02 1.60
CA TYR A 44 5.05 10.05 0.24
C TYR A 44 4.46 11.22 -0.56
N SER A 45 3.14 11.42 -0.49
CA SER A 45 2.47 12.57 -1.12
C SER A 45 3.07 13.90 -0.68
N ALA A 46 3.34 14.07 0.62
CA ALA A 46 3.94 15.28 1.17
C ALA A 46 5.37 15.52 0.64
N ARG A 47 6.18 14.45 0.46
CA ARG A 47 7.51 14.56 -0.15
C ARG A 47 7.44 14.96 -1.61
N VAL A 48 6.52 14.37 -2.38
CA VAL A 48 6.28 14.75 -3.78
C VAL A 48 5.82 16.20 -3.87
N LEU A 49 4.93 16.66 -2.98
CA LEU A 49 4.52 18.06 -2.96
C LEU A 49 5.68 19.00 -2.66
N THR A 50 6.54 18.64 -1.70
CA THR A 50 7.77 19.40 -1.41
C THR A 50 8.68 19.47 -2.65
N ARG A 51 8.80 18.36 -3.39
CA ARG A 51 9.57 18.31 -4.63
C ARG A 51 8.96 19.20 -5.72
N VAL A 52 7.65 19.19 -5.89
CA VAL A 52 6.92 20.06 -6.82
C VAL A 52 7.23 21.52 -6.51
N GLN A 53 7.12 21.91 -5.24
CA GLN A 53 7.39 23.28 -4.81
C GLN A 53 8.84 23.68 -5.09
N GLN A 54 9.81 22.82 -4.75
CA GLN A 54 11.23 23.08 -5.02
C GLN A 54 11.52 23.28 -6.52
N VAL A 55 10.93 22.45 -7.38
CA VAL A 55 11.10 22.57 -8.84
C VAL A 55 10.48 23.87 -9.34
N ALA A 56 9.30 24.24 -8.84
CA ALA A 56 8.63 25.49 -9.19
C ALA A 56 9.44 26.71 -8.74
N ASP A 57 9.98 26.69 -7.52
CA ASP A 57 10.77 27.81 -6.98
C ASP A 57 12.06 28.03 -7.80
N GLN A 58 12.79 26.97 -8.14
CA GLN A 58 13.98 27.09 -9.01
C GLN A 58 13.62 27.60 -10.42
N ALA A 59 12.48 27.20 -10.96
CA ALA A 59 12.01 27.72 -12.24
C ALA A 59 11.67 29.22 -12.19
N LYS A 60 11.10 29.69 -11.07
CA LYS A 60 10.83 31.12 -10.85
C LYS A 60 12.12 31.91 -10.68
N GLU A 61 13.11 31.39 -9.95
CA GLU A 61 14.44 31.99 -9.82
C GLU A 61 15.09 32.14 -11.20
N ALA A 62 15.07 31.09 -12.03
CA ALA A 62 15.58 31.13 -13.39
C ALA A 62 14.87 32.18 -14.27
N LEU A 63 13.53 32.32 -14.13
CA LEU A 63 12.77 33.34 -14.84
C LEU A 63 13.14 34.75 -14.38
N GLN A 64 13.30 34.97 -13.07
CA GLN A 64 13.71 36.27 -12.54
C GLN A 64 15.09 36.67 -13.03
N GLU A 65 16.04 35.73 -13.09
CA GLU A 65 17.35 35.95 -13.69
C GLU A 65 17.27 36.27 -15.20
N ALA A 66 16.37 35.59 -15.92
CA ALA A 66 16.19 35.80 -17.36
C ALA A 66 15.61 37.19 -17.67
N GLU A 67 14.60 37.64 -16.91
CA GLU A 67 14.03 38.99 -17.05
C GLU A 67 15.03 40.10 -16.69
N ALA A 68 16.05 39.79 -15.88
CA ALA A 68 17.10 40.73 -15.50
C ALA A 68 18.27 40.83 -16.50
N ILE A 69 18.23 40.11 -17.63
CA ILE A 69 19.32 40.14 -18.61
C ILE A 69 19.41 41.53 -19.27
N PRO A 70 20.56 42.23 -19.22
CA PRO A 70 20.69 43.61 -19.71
C PRO A 70 21.01 43.72 -21.21
N TYR A 71 21.08 42.59 -21.92
CA TYR A 71 21.44 42.55 -23.34
C TYR A 71 20.22 42.65 -24.25
N ALA A 72 20.42 43.15 -25.48
CA ALA A 72 19.35 43.18 -26.47
C ALA A 72 18.79 41.78 -26.74
N SER A 73 17.45 41.67 -26.82
CA SER A 73 16.74 40.41 -27.06
C SER A 73 17.29 39.67 -28.29
N CYS A 74 17.52 38.37 -28.14
CA CYS A 74 18.08 37.49 -29.17
C CYS A 74 19.45 37.90 -29.75
N SER A 75 20.20 38.77 -29.07
CA SER A 75 21.63 38.97 -29.37
C SER A 75 22.47 37.76 -28.92
N PRO A 76 23.68 37.56 -29.48
CA PRO A 76 24.57 36.47 -29.04
C PRO A 76 24.83 36.47 -27.53
N GLN A 77 24.94 37.64 -26.90
CA GLN A 77 25.12 37.80 -25.46
C GLN A 77 23.87 37.40 -24.67
N HIS A 78 22.69 37.73 -25.18
CA HIS A 78 21.41 37.31 -24.60
C HIS A 78 21.25 35.78 -24.65
N LEU A 79 21.52 35.17 -25.80
CA LEU A 79 21.48 33.71 -25.98
C LEU A 79 22.47 32.99 -25.05
N GLN A 80 23.68 33.52 -24.91
CA GLN A 80 24.68 32.98 -23.99
C GLN A 80 24.24 33.10 -22.52
N ALA A 81 23.61 34.22 -22.14
CA ALA A 81 23.06 34.39 -20.80
C ALA A 81 21.93 33.37 -20.52
N MET A 82 20.98 33.22 -21.44
CA MET A 82 19.92 32.21 -21.34
C MET A 82 20.48 30.78 -21.23
N ARG A 83 21.52 30.44 -22.02
CA ARG A 83 22.24 29.15 -21.92
C ARG A 83 22.84 28.92 -20.54
N ARG A 84 23.42 29.96 -19.93
CA ARG A 84 23.99 29.88 -18.58
C ARG A 84 22.91 29.65 -17.52
N ILE A 85 21.77 30.33 -17.64
CA ILE A 85 20.63 30.15 -16.73
C ILE A 85 20.13 28.70 -16.83
N ALA A 86 19.85 28.21 -18.05
CA ALA A 86 19.43 26.81 -18.26
C ALA A 86 20.46 25.80 -17.71
N TYR A 87 21.76 26.08 -17.85
CA TYR A 87 22.82 25.21 -17.33
C TYR A 87 22.92 25.22 -15.80
N THR A 88 22.66 26.36 -15.15
CA THR A 88 22.81 26.53 -13.70
C THR A 88 21.62 25.97 -12.94
N HIS A 89 20.42 26.09 -13.51
CA HIS A 89 19.18 25.65 -12.88
C HIS A 89 18.82 24.23 -13.30
N ARG A 90 19.07 23.26 -12.41
CA ARG A 90 19.00 21.82 -12.71
C ARG A 90 17.69 21.33 -13.36
N TYR A 91 16.55 21.92 -13.02
CA TYR A 91 15.25 21.50 -13.55
C TYR A 91 14.82 22.22 -14.83
N VAL A 92 15.53 23.27 -15.21
CA VAL A 92 15.25 24.04 -16.43
C VAL A 92 15.99 23.39 -17.59
N GLN A 93 15.26 22.92 -18.59
CA GLN A 93 15.83 22.35 -19.81
C GLN A 93 16.07 23.41 -20.88
N GLU A 94 15.26 24.46 -20.89
CA GLU A 94 15.28 25.50 -21.91
C GLU A 94 14.75 26.80 -21.33
N VAL A 95 15.37 27.92 -21.72
CA VAL A 95 14.87 29.28 -21.47
C VAL A 95 14.54 29.88 -22.84
N LEU A 96 13.33 30.39 -23.00
CA LEU A 96 12.86 31.05 -24.22
C LEU A 96 12.58 32.52 -23.95
N TRP A 97 12.82 33.34 -24.97
CA TRP A 97 12.31 34.71 -25.02
C TRP A 97 11.19 34.80 -26.06
N LEU A 98 10.11 35.45 -25.65
CA LEU A 98 8.87 35.55 -26.39
C LEU A 98 8.50 37.01 -26.60
N HIS A 99 7.88 37.26 -27.75
CA HIS A 99 7.17 38.48 -28.05
C HIS A 99 5.71 38.12 -28.33
N ASP A 100 4.76 38.68 -27.58
CA ASP A 100 3.32 38.40 -27.71
C ASP A 100 2.96 36.90 -27.67
N SER A 101 3.61 36.16 -26.75
CA SER A 101 3.48 34.70 -26.59
C SER A 101 3.97 33.87 -27.79
N VAL A 102 4.77 34.48 -28.69
CA VAL A 102 5.44 33.79 -29.79
C VAL A 102 6.95 33.75 -29.48
N PRO A 103 7.55 32.55 -29.36
CA PRO A 103 8.98 32.43 -29.09
C PRO A 103 9.77 32.93 -30.30
N GLN A 104 10.81 33.72 -30.02
CA GLN A 104 11.69 34.30 -31.04
C GLN A 104 13.08 33.65 -31.01
N CYS A 105 13.57 33.34 -29.82
CA CYS A 105 14.83 32.63 -29.61
C CYS A 105 14.83 31.90 -28.26
N SER A 106 15.75 30.96 -28.08
CA SER A 106 15.91 30.21 -26.84
C SER A 106 17.38 29.96 -26.48
N SER A 107 17.59 29.34 -25.33
CA SER A 107 18.90 28.81 -24.94
C SER A 107 19.39 27.70 -25.87
N LEU A 108 18.49 27.01 -26.58
CA LEU A 108 18.84 25.90 -27.46
C LEU A 108 19.12 26.38 -28.88
N GLU A 109 18.24 27.23 -29.42
CA GLU A 109 18.29 27.70 -30.80
C GLU A 109 18.33 29.23 -30.88
N ASP A 110 19.13 29.74 -31.82
CA ASP A 110 19.24 31.19 -32.06
C ASP A 110 17.95 31.77 -32.67
N ARG A 111 17.10 30.91 -33.27
CA ARG A 111 15.77 31.26 -33.80
C ARG A 111 14.78 30.16 -33.45
N SER A 112 13.77 30.51 -32.67
CA SER A 112 12.69 29.60 -32.30
C SER A 112 11.64 29.48 -33.41
N ALA A 113 10.90 28.37 -33.42
CA ALA A 113 9.78 28.23 -34.33
C ALA A 113 8.66 29.22 -33.93
N PRO A 114 8.11 30.04 -34.86
CA PRO A 114 7.16 31.09 -34.52
C PRO A 114 5.75 30.55 -34.28
N VAL A 115 5.61 29.67 -33.29
CA VAL A 115 4.35 29.05 -32.89
C VAL A 115 3.84 29.75 -31.63
N LYS A 116 2.67 30.37 -31.73
CA LYS A 116 2.05 31.06 -30.60
C LYS A 116 1.62 30.07 -29.52
N PHE A 117 2.06 30.28 -28.29
CA PHE A 117 1.56 29.52 -27.15
C PHE A 117 0.07 29.81 -26.93
N PRO A 118 -0.75 28.78 -26.63
CA PRO A 118 -2.16 28.98 -26.32
C PRO A 118 -2.34 29.68 -24.96
N GLU A 119 -3.58 29.99 -24.60
CA GLU A 119 -3.91 30.47 -23.25
C GLU A 119 -3.39 29.50 -22.16
N PRO A 120 -2.81 30.02 -21.06
CA PRO A 120 -2.22 29.21 -20.00
C PRO A 120 -3.23 28.23 -19.39
N ASP A 121 -2.70 27.08 -18.97
CA ASP A 121 -3.49 26.05 -18.27
C ASP A 121 -3.88 26.54 -16.86
N SER A 122 -2.95 27.23 -16.20
CA SER A 122 -3.15 27.89 -14.90
C SER A 122 -2.28 29.14 -14.78
N ILE A 123 -2.69 30.02 -13.88
CA ILE A 123 -1.91 31.19 -13.45
C ILE A 123 -1.71 31.02 -11.95
N THR A 124 -0.47 31.13 -11.49
CA THR A 124 -0.14 31.02 -10.07
C THR A 124 -0.56 32.29 -9.32
N SER A 125 -0.65 32.22 -7.99
CA SER A 125 -1.02 33.37 -7.15
C SER A 125 -0.06 34.55 -7.27
N ASP A 126 1.20 34.29 -7.61
CA ASP A 126 2.26 35.26 -7.88
C ASP A 126 2.37 35.68 -9.36
N GLY A 127 1.41 35.29 -10.20
CA GLY A 127 1.26 35.83 -11.56
C GLY A 127 1.98 35.08 -12.67
N TYR A 128 2.73 34.02 -12.36
CA TYR A 128 3.37 33.18 -13.37
C TYR A 128 2.33 32.35 -14.14
N ARG A 129 2.53 32.25 -15.45
CA ARG A 129 1.66 31.50 -16.36
C ARG A 129 2.25 30.11 -16.56
N ALA A 130 1.42 29.07 -16.47
CA ALA A 130 1.87 27.68 -16.61
C ALA A 130 1.15 26.96 -17.76
N TRP A 131 1.90 26.13 -18.49
CA TRP A 131 1.39 25.30 -19.58
C TRP A 131 1.94 23.89 -19.48
N LEU A 132 1.15 22.91 -19.88
CA LEU A 132 1.63 21.57 -20.23
C LEU A 132 1.54 21.43 -21.76
N THR A 133 2.71 21.44 -22.40
CA THR A 133 2.88 21.62 -23.84
C THR A 133 3.78 20.54 -24.44
N THR A 134 3.71 20.36 -25.75
CA THR A 134 4.70 19.60 -26.54
C THR A 134 5.52 20.51 -27.45
N LEU A 135 5.25 21.82 -27.43
CA LEU A 135 6.01 22.81 -28.20
C LEU A 135 7.41 22.94 -27.58
N ASN A 136 8.43 22.77 -28.41
CA ASN A 136 9.85 22.94 -28.07
C ASN A 136 10.63 23.25 -29.35
N ASP A 137 11.76 23.93 -29.22
CA ASP A 137 12.58 24.32 -30.37
C ASP A 137 13.27 23.14 -31.07
N LEU A 138 13.39 22.00 -30.39
CA LEU A 138 14.03 20.79 -30.93
C LEU A 138 13.08 19.91 -31.77
N GLY A 139 11.80 20.28 -31.90
CA GLY A 139 10.81 19.51 -32.67
C GLY A 139 10.52 18.11 -32.10
N MET A 140 10.88 17.85 -30.84
CA MET A 140 10.71 16.54 -30.22
C MET A 140 9.27 16.32 -29.75
N GLN A 141 8.76 15.10 -29.87
CA GLN A 141 7.45 14.71 -29.34
C GLN A 141 7.56 14.37 -27.84
N ARG A 142 7.89 15.37 -27.01
CA ARG A 142 7.99 15.25 -25.55
C ARG A 142 7.08 16.25 -24.87
N ARG A 143 6.35 15.80 -23.84
CA ARG A 143 5.55 16.71 -23.00
C ARG A 143 6.45 17.41 -22.00
N MET A 144 6.34 18.73 -21.96
CA MET A 144 7.09 19.64 -21.10
C MET A 144 6.11 20.49 -20.29
N THR A 145 6.52 20.91 -19.09
CA THR A 145 5.82 21.96 -18.36
C THR A 145 6.53 23.26 -18.61
N ALA A 146 5.83 24.25 -19.18
CA ALA A 146 6.35 25.58 -19.37
C ALA A 146 5.86 26.49 -18.25
N LEU A 147 6.74 27.33 -17.72
CA LEU A 147 6.41 28.41 -16.79
C LEU A 147 6.89 29.73 -17.41
N GLY A 148 6.05 30.76 -17.42
CA GLY A 148 6.36 32.03 -18.06
C GLY A 148 6.08 33.22 -17.16
N SER A 149 6.94 34.22 -17.28
CA SER A 149 6.82 35.52 -16.60
C SER A 149 6.31 36.57 -17.59
N ASP A 150 7.08 37.61 -17.93
CA ASP A 150 6.66 38.68 -18.84
C ASP A 150 6.99 38.28 -20.28
N ASN A 151 8.29 38.27 -20.60
CA ASN A 151 8.81 37.94 -21.92
C ASN A 151 9.64 36.67 -21.92
N HIS A 152 9.94 36.09 -20.76
CA HIS A 152 10.68 34.85 -20.65
C HIS A 152 9.80 33.68 -20.24
N MET A 153 10.19 32.49 -20.70
CA MET A 153 9.58 31.21 -20.38
C MET A 153 10.67 30.19 -20.12
N VAL A 154 10.43 29.28 -19.18
CA VAL A 154 11.29 28.13 -18.92
C VAL A 154 10.54 26.84 -19.17
N MET A 155 11.22 25.87 -19.77
CA MET A 155 10.70 24.51 -19.97
C MET A 155 11.29 23.57 -18.92
N ILE A 156 10.43 22.77 -18.31
CA ILE A 156 10.74 21.86 -17.21
C ILE A 156 10.28 20.46 -17.62
N ASP A 157 11.10 19.45 -17.30
CA ASP A 157 10.64 18.07 -17.39
C ASP A 157 9.57 17.80 -16.35
N PRO A 158 8.33 17.45 -16.73
CA PRO A 158 7.32 17.11 -15.74
C PRO A 158 7.72 15.89 -14.89
N ALA A 159 8.63 15.02 -15.35
CA ALA A 159 9.19 13.94 -14.53
C ALA A 159 9.93 14.44 -13.27
N SER A 160 10.52 15.63 -13.32
CA SER A 160 11.26 16.23 -12.19
C SER A 160 10.39 16.47 -10.96
N PHE A 161 9.08 16.66 -11.15
CA PHE A 161 8.12 16.89 -10.08
C PHE A 161 7.88 15.66 -9.19
N ILE A 162 7.98 14.46 -9.77
CA ILE A 162 7.72 13.19 -9.07
C ILE A 162 8.99 12.38 -8.85
N ASP A 163 10.15 12.95 -9.16
CA ASP A 163 11.46 12.36 -8.90
C ASP A 163 11.80 12.45 -7.41
N VAL A 164 11.25 11.51 -6.64
CA VAL A 164 11.38 11.39 -5.19
C VAL A 164 11.81 9.97 -4.83
N VAL A 165 12.77 9.84 -3.92
CA VAL A 165 13.23 8.54 -3.41
C VAL A 165 12.12 7.88 -2.60
N GLN A 166 11.78 6.64 -2.97
CA GLN A 166 10.87 5.79 -2.22
C GLN A 166 11.64 5.13 -1.08
N LEU A 167 11.26 5.45 0.16
CA LEU A 167 11.86 4.87 1.37
C LEU A 167 11.09 3.64 1.87
N SER A 168 9.86 3.44 1.39
CA SER A 168 9.05 2.27 1.73
C SER A 168 9.47 1.08 0.86
N PRO A 169 9.40 -0.15 1.40
CA PRO A 169 9.64 -1.38 0.63
C PRO A 169 8.51 -1.69 -0.37
N ASP A 170 7.34 -1.10 -0.17
CA ASP A 170 6.21 -1.23 -1.08
C ASP A 170 6.33 -0.22 -2.23
N GLU A 171 6.02 -0.65 -3.44
CA GLU A 171 6.01 0.22 -4.62
C GLU A 171 4.85 1.21 -4.50
N ILE A 172 5.18 2.51 -4.44
CA ILE A 172 4.19 3.58 -4.38
C ILE A 172 4.25 4.37 -5.67
N HIS A 173 3.13 4.40 -6.37
CA HIS A 173 2.99 5.17 -7.60
C HIS A 173 2.31 6.51 -7.32
N THR A 174 2.51 7.48 -8.21
CA THR A 174 1.98 8.84 -8.08
C THR A 174 1.61 9.43 -9.43
N VAL A 175 0.57 10.27 -9.41
CA VAL A 175 0.20 11.15 -10.51
C VAL A 175 0.02 12.56 -9.98
N LEU A 176 0.63 13.51 -10.68
CA LEU A 176 0.38 14.93 -10.52
C LEU A 176 -0.56 15.38 -11.63
N PHE A 177 -1.58 16.17 -11.29
CA PHE A 177 -2.56 16.64 -12.24
C PHE A 177 -3.01 18.07 -11.94
N GLY A 178 -3.44 18.79 -12.98
CA GLY A 178 -4.07 20.10 -12.81
C GLY A 178 -5.53 19.95 -12.41
N THR A 179 -5.99 20.69 -11.40
CA THR A 179 -7.38 20.61 -10.92
C THR A 179 -8.36 21.34 -11.83
N ARG A 180 -7.91 22.36 -12.57
CA ARG A 180 -8.77 23.18 -13.44
C ARG A 180 -9.16 22.49 -14.75
N ARG A 181 -8.17 21.88 -15.43
CA ARG A 181 -8.37 21.16 -16.70
C ARG A 181 -8.41 19.63 -16.52
N GLU A 182 -8.36 19.16 -15.26
CA GLU A 182 -8.40 17.74 -14.86
C GLU A 182 -7.49 16.84 -15.71
N ARG A 183 -6.29 17.33 -16.00
CA ARG A 183 -5.32 16.69 -16.90
C ARG A 183 -4.12 16.22 -16.10
N ALA A 184 -3.72 14.96 -16.31
CA ALA A 184 -2.48 14.43 -15.77
C ALA A 184 -1.28 15.18 -16.37
N ILE A 185 -0.45 15.75 -15.50
CA ILE A 185 0.79 16.44 -15.83
C ILE A 185 1.90 15.39 -15.99
N VAL A 186 2.04 14.55 -14.98
CA VAL A 186 2.98 13.43 -14.97
C VAL A 186 2.43 12.29 -14.14
N SER A 187 2.77 11.06 -14.52
CA SER A 187 2.44 9.88 -13.75
C SER A 187 3.65 8.94 -13.74
N SER A 188 3.94 8.32 -12.59
CA SER A 188 5.00 7.32 -12.46
C SER A 188 4.66 6.03 -13.20
N GLU A 189 3.36 5.76 -13.40
CA GLU A 189 2.85 4.59 -14.10
C GLU A 189 1.65 4.98 -14.97
N LYS A 190 1.34 4.20 -16.01
CA LYS A 190 0.13 4.42 -16.82
C LYS A 190 -1.12 4.16 -15.98
N ILE A 191 -1.99 5.17 -15.89
CA ILE A 191 -3.26 5.06 -15.16
C ILE A 191 -4.35 4.56 -16.09
N ASP A 192 -5.12 3.58 -15.63
CA ASP A 192 -6.33 3.12 -16.31
C ASP A 192 -7.34 4.28 -16.45
N PRO A 193 -7.86 4.56 -17.65
CA PRO A 193 -8.85 5.62 -17.88
C PRO A 193 -10.07 5.55 -16.95
N LEU A 194 -10.55 4.35 -16.57
CA LEU A 194 -11.68 4.18 -15.66
C LEU A 194 -11.34 4.63 -14.23
N ILE A 195 -10.10 4.40 -13.81
CA ILE A 195 -9.61 4.86 -12.50
C ILE A 195 -9.41 6.38 -12.54
N TRP A 196 -8.89 6.90 -13.66
CA TRP A 196 -8.73 8.33 -13.86
C TRP A 196 -10.05 9.09 -13.73
N GLU A 197 -11.13 8.58 -14.36
CA GLU A 197 -12.47 9.16 -14.21
C GLU A 197 -12.95 9.19 -12.75
N LYS A 198 -12.66 8.15 -11.96
CA LYS A 198 -13.00 8.13 -10.54
C LYS A 198 -12.19 9.16 -9.74
N ILE A 199 -10.90 9.29 -10.01
CA ILE A 199 -10.02 10.29 -9.35
C ILE A 199 -10.53 11.71 -9.62
N LYS A 200 -10.95 12.01 -10.86
CA LYS A 200 -11.52 13.31 -11.23
C LYS A 200 -12.85 13.58 -10.54
N ASN A 201 -13.81 12.68 -10.72
CA ASN A 201 -15.21 12.89 -10.33
C ASN A 201 -15.46 12.75 -8.82
N GLN A 202 -14.59 12.07 -8.08
CA GLN A 202 -14.76 11.91 -6.63
C GLN A 202 -13.94 12.94 -5.86
N SER A 203 -14.62 13.68 -4.97
CA SER A 203 -14.01 14.53 -3.94
C SER A 203 -13.42 13.72 -2.77
N ALA A 204 -13.50 12.39 -2.81
CA ALA A 204 -13.01 11.51 -1.76
C ALA A 204 -11.48 11.62 -1.62
N LYS A 205 -11.01 11.71 -0.36
CA LYS A 205 -9.57 11.69 -0.01
C LYS A 205 -8.94 10.30 -0.18
N THR A 206 -9.76 9.26 -0.21
CA THR A 206 -9.33 7.86 -0.32
C THR A 206 -10.29 7.12 -1.22
N LEU A 207 -9.74 6.37 -2.15
CA LEU A 207 -10.47 5.45 -3.04
C LEU A 207 -9.81 4.08 -2.91
N THR A 208 -10.60 3.04 -2.70
CA THR A 208 -10.11 1.66 -2.67
C THR A 208 -10.75 0.90 -3.82
N LEU A 209 -9.92 0.33 -4.69
CA LEU A 209 -10.34 -0.48 -5.83
C LEU A 209 -9.57 -1.78 -5.79
N ASP A 210 -10.31 -2.88 -5.68
CA ASP A 210 -9.75 -4.22 -5.50
C ASP A 210 -8.78 -4.26 -4.31
N ASN A 211 -7.50 -4.48 -4.59
CA ASN A 211 -6.45 -4.51 -3.59
C ASN A 211 -5.60 -3.23 -3.59
N THR A 212 -5.94 -2.21 -4.37
CA THR A 212 -5.17 -0.97 -4.48
C THR A 212 -5.87 0.17 -3.76
N VAL A 213 -5.12 0.91 -2.96
CA VAL A 213 -5.62 2.10 -2.28
C VAL A 213 -5.00 3.33 -2.92
N PHE A 214 -5.86 4.26 -3.31
CA PHE A 214 -5.52 5.58 -3.82
C PHE A 214 -5.77 6.61 -2.72
N ARG A 215 -4.79 7.47 -2.47
CA ARG A 215 -4.91 8.67 -1.63
C ARG A 215 -4.83 9.88 -2.52
N ILE A 216 -5.81 10.78 -2.42
CA ILE A 216 -5.95 11.94 -3.29
C ILE A 216 -5.86 13.19 -2.43
N HIS A 217 -4.89 14.05 -2.73
CA HIS A 217 -4.70 15.35 -2.10
C HIS A 217 -4.79 16.43 -3.17
N ARG A 218 -5.77 17.32 -3.04
CA ARG A 218 -5.91 18.49 -3.91
C ARG A 218 -5.26 19.69 -3.21
N ILE A 219 -4.51 20.49 -3.95
CA ILE A 219 -3.83 21.70 -3.50
C ILE A 219 -4.43 22.88 -4.28
N PRO A 220 -5.54 23.47 -3.77
CA PRO A 220 -6.25 24.54 -4.48
C PRO A 220 -5.37 25.75 -4.73
N GLU A 221 -4.46 26.05 -3.80
CA GLU A 221 -3.51 27.17 -3.86
C GLU A 221 -2.62 27.12 -5.10
N LEU A 222 -2.24 25.92 -5.54
CA LEU A 222 -1.41 25.69 -6.71
C LEU A 222 -2.22 25.33 -7.96
N GLY A 223 -3.54 25.11 -7.83
CA GLY A 223 -4.35 24.54 -8.90
C GLY A 223 -3.92 23.13 -9.30
N LEU A 224 -3.29 22.40 -8.37
CA LEU A 224 -2.72 21.07 -8.58
C LEU A 224 -3.40 20.04 -7.68
N GLY A 225 -3.32 18.78 -8.07
CA GLY A 225 -3.71 17.63 -7.27
C GLY A 225 -2.70 16.51 -7.44
N ILE A 226 -2.52 15.75 -6.39
CA ILE A 226 -1.70 14.55 -6.37
C ILE A 226 -2.57 13.37 -5.98
N ALA A 227 -2.39 12.25 -6.67
CA ALA A 227 -2.95 10.98 -6.25
C ALA A 227 -1.82 9.95 -6.17
N THR A 228 -1.70 9.29 -5.01
CA THR A 228 -0.70 8.23 -4.78
C THR A 228 -1.41 6.91 -4.53
N TRP A 229 -0.85 5.82 -5.03
CA TRP A 229 -1.44 4.50 -4.82
C TRP A 229 -0.41 3.41 -4.62
N SER A 230 -0.84 2.37 -3.91
CA SER A 230 -0.07 1.15 -3.74
C SER A 230 -1.01 -0.05 -3.51
N SER A 231 -0.50 -1.24 -3.81
CA SER A 231 -1.21 -2.50 -3.58
C SER A 231 -1.14 -2.90 -2.11
N THR A 232 -2.25 -3.43 -1.59
CA THR A 232 -2.36 -4.00 -0.24
C THR A 232 -1.96 -5.48 -0.20
N LEU A 233 -1.65 -6.10 -1.36
CA LEU A 233 -1.22 -7.50 -1.45
C LEU A 233 0.04 -7.79 -0.60
N PRO A 234 1.13 -6.98 -0.65
CA PRO A 234 2.30 -7.22 0.19
C PRO A 234 2.00 -7.16 1.69
N LEU A 235 1.02 -6.34 2.09
CA LEU A 235 0.54 -6.26 3.47
C LEU A 235 -0.18 -7.57 3.87
N GLN A 236 -1.03 -8.10 2.98
CA GLN A 236 -1.76 -9.35 3.20
C GLN A 236 -0.82 -10.56 3.25
N GLU A 237 0.20 -10.62 2.40
CA GLU A 237 1.20 -11.68 2.41
C GLU A 237 2.04 -11.68 3.70
N ARG A 238 2.51 -10.50 4.14
CA ARG A 238 3.22 -10.35 5.43
C ARG A 238 2.35 -10.83 6.59
N TRP A 239 1.08 -10.48 6.59
CA TRP A 239 0.10 -10.97 7.57
C TRP A 239 -0.05 -12.49 7.54
N ARG A 240 -0.19 -13.09 6.35
CA ARG A 240 -0.30 -14.55 6.19
C ARG A 240 0.94 -15.26 6.71
N HIS A 241 2.13 -14.73 6.43
CA HIS A 241 3.39 -15.29 6.94
C HIS A 241 3.48 -15.23 8.47
N GLN A 242 3.07 -14.13 9.11
CA GLN A 242 3.06 -14.02 10.57
C GLN A 242 2.07 -15.01 11.21
N LEU A 243 0.88 -15.16 10.65
CA LEU A 243 -0.10 -16.15 11.12
C LEU A 243 0.40 -17.58 10.95
N LEU A 244 1.12 -17.88 9.87
CA LEU A 244 1.77 -19.19 9.68
C LEU A 244 2.87 -19.43 10.72
N LEU A 245 3.68 -18.42 11.07
CA LEU A 245 4.67 -18.54 12.13
C LEU A 245 4.03 -18.78 13.50
N TRP A 246 2.92 -18.10 13.80
CA TRP A 246 2.16 -18.31 15.04
C TRP A 246 1.45 -19.67 15.07
N GLY A 247 0.89 -20.12 13.94
CA GLY A 247 0.23 -21.43 13.83
C GLY A 247 1.21 -22.61 13.77
N ALA A 248 2.42 -22.39 13.25
CA ALA A 248 3.48 -23.39 13.17
C ALA A 248 4.32 -23.48 14.46
N HIS A 249 4.34 -22.43 15.28
CA HIS A 249 4.75 -22.56 16.67
C HIS A 249 3.73 -23.39 17.44
N ARG A 250 3.85 -24.72 17.34
CA ARG A 250 3.40 -25.62 18.41
C ARG A 250 3.95 -25.04 19.73
N PRO A 251 3.18 -24.99 20.82
CA PRO A 251 3.72 -24.66 22.12
C PRO A 251 4.72 -25.76 22.47
N VAL A 252 5.98 -25.57 22.11
CA VAL A 252 7.07 -26.21 22.82
C VAL A 252 7.00 -25.55 24.18
N TYR A 253 6.50 -26.29 25.16
CA TYR A 253 6.66 -26.02 26.57
C TYR A 253 8.16 -25.85 26.85
N GLN A 254 8.68 -24.64 26.64
CA GLN A 254 10.00 -24.23 27.10
C GLN A 254 9.74 -23.47 28.41
N PRO A 255 10.16 -23.99 29.58
CA PRO A 255 10.00 -23.29 30.83
C PRO A 255 11.08 -22.21 30.90
N ALA A 256 10.83 -21.07 30.27
CA ALA A 256 11.58 -19.85 30.55
C ALA A 256 10.56 -18.86 31.12
N GLY A 257 10.65 -18.65 32.43
CA GLY A 257 9.75 -17.81 33.19
C GLY A 257 9.78 -16.35 32.75
N LEU A 258 8.72 -15.63 33.14
CA LEU A 258 8.51 -14.19 32.99
C LEU A 258 8.25 -13.82 31.52
N ILE A 259 7.02 -13.72 31.02
CA ILE A 259 5.98 -12.72 31.33
C ILE A 259 4.69 -13.23 30.67
N PHE A 260 3.74 -13.83 31.39
CA PHE A 260 2.32 -13.99 30.96
C PHE A 260 1.47 -14.44 32.16
N ASN A 261 1.28 -13.54 33.13
CA ASN A 261 0.62 -13.85 34.40
C ASN A 261 -0.92 -13.86 34.36
N SER A 262 -1.56 -13.89 33.19
CA SER A 262 -3.03 -13.96 33.09
C SER A 262 -3.57 -15.27 32.54
N ALA A 263 -2.75 -16.11 31.89
CA ALA A 263 -3.19 -17.42 31.37
C ALA A 263 -3.06 -18.56 32.40
N ALA A 264 -2.15 -18.44 33.38
CA ALA A 264 -1.87 -19.50 34.35
C ALA A 264 -3.01 -19.77 35.34
N ALA A 265 -3.83 -18.76 35.67
CA ALA A 265 -4.94 -18.92 36.62
C ALA A 265 -6.11 -19.75 36.04
N ALA A 266 -6.31 -19.71 34.71
CA ALA A 266 -7.36 -20.48 34.05
C ALA A 266 -6.99 -21.98 33.94
N SER A 267 -5.70 -22.29 33.76
CA SER A 267 -5.21 -23.67 33.68
C SER A 267 -5.29 -24.40 35.02
N THR A 268 -5.04 -23.72 36.14
CA THR A 268 -5.18 -24.32 37.48
C THR A 268 -6.64 -24.51 37.89
N ALA A 269 -7.56 -23.64 37.44
CA ALA A 269 -8.99 -23.78 37.71
C ALA A 269 -9.63 -24.95 36.93
N LEU A 270 -9.20 -25.18 35.69
CA LEU A 270 -9.64 -26.33 34.88
C LEU A 270 -9.11 -27.67 35.40
N ALA A 271 -7.87 -27.71 35.91
CA ALA A 271 -7.31 -28.89 36.56
C ALA A 271 -8.04 -29.22 37.89
N ALA A 272 -8.35 -28.21 38.70
CA ALA A 272 -9.09 -28.39 39.95
C ALA A 272 -10.55 -28.83 39.76
N LEU A 273 -11.19 -28.41 38.66
CA LEU A 273 -12.54 -28.85 38.28
C LEU A 273 -12.56 -30.28 37.71
N TRP A 274 -11.45 -30.75 37.16
CA TRP A 274 -11.29 -32.12 36.70
C TRP A 274 -11.11 -33.11 37.86
N ASP A 275 -10.35 -32.73 38.90
CA ASP A 275 -10.13 -33.56 40.10
C ASP A 275 -11.36 -33.63 41.04
N ALA A 276 -12.25 -32.64 41.02
CA ALA A 276 -13.44 -32.61 41.88
C ALA A 276 -14.61 -33.48 41.37
N GLY A 277 -14.51 -34.10 40.19
CA GLY A 277 -15.65 -34.66 39.45
C GLY A 277 -15.81 -36.19 39.40
N CYS A 278 -14.81 -37.00 39.78
CA CYS A 278 -14.85 -38.45 39.56
C CYS A 278 -14.15 -39.26 40.67
N PRO A 279 -14.88 -39.86 41.63
CA PRO A 279 -14.33 -40.88 42.51
C PRO A 279 -14.81 -42.26 42.08
N GLU A 280 -14.22 -42.87 41.04
CA GLU A 280 -14.26 -44.34 40.84
C GLU A 280 -13.36 -44.77 39.65
N LEU A 281 -12.05 -44.51 39.68
CA LEU A 281 -11.13 -45.20 38.76
C LEU A 281 -9.69 -45.28 39.29
N GLN A 282 -9.55 -45.63 40.57
CA GLN A 282 -8.28 -46.10 41.14
C GLN A 282 -8.37 -47.59 41.45
N ARG A 283 -8.41 -48.41 40.40
CA ARG A 283 -8.02 -49.83 40.48
C ARG A 283 -7.65 -50.27 39.07
N HIS A 284 -6.37 -50.64 38.89
CA HIS A 284 -5.67 -51.07 37.66
C HIS A 284 -4.94 -49.96 36.86
N PRO A 285 -3.64 -49.76 37.10
CA PRO A 285 -2.76 -49.02 36.20
C PRO A 285 -2.17 -50.01 35.19
N GLY A 286 -2.78 -50.13 34.01
CA GLY A 286 -2.24 -51.00 32.97
C GLY A 286 -3.13 -51.04 31.74
N LEU A 287 -2.61 -50.48 30.66
CA LEU A 287 -3.20 -50.34 29.32
C LEU A 287 -4.42 -49.41 29.24
N LEU A 288 -4.31 -48.37 28.40
CA LEU A 288 -5.36 -47.99 27.44
C LEU A 288 -4.77 -46.99 26.44
N SER A 289 -4.42 -47.55 25.29
CA SER A 289 -4.36 -46.86 24.01
C SER A 289 -5.75 -46.30 23.67
N ALA A 290 -5.75 -45.14 23.01
CA ALA A 290 -6.92 -44.53 22.41
C ALA A 290 -7.63 -45.51 21.47
N ASP A 291 -8.93 -45.76 21.71
CA ASP A 291 -9.95 -46.08 20.71
C ASP A 291 -11.29 -46.35 21.42
N CYS A 292 -12.16 -45.34 21.50
CA CYS A 292 -13.58 -45.54 21.82
C CYS A 292 -14.40 -44.39 21.23
N PHE A 293 -14.97 -44.62 20.04
CA PHE A 293 -16.12 -43.85 19.56
C PHE A 293 -17.19 -44.78 18.96
N ALA A 294 -18.39 -44.62 19.52
CA ALA A 294 -19.73 -44.86 18.97
C ALA A 294 -20.17 -46.27 18.54
N ALA A 295 -21.09 -46.84 19.33
CA ALA A 295 -22.16 -47.71 18.84
C ALA A 295 -23.50 -47.22 19.41
N GLU A 296 -24.47 -46.93 18.53
CA GLU A 296 -25.79 -46.42 18.87
C GLU A 296 -26.86 -47.53 18.70
N TRP A 297 -27.78 -47.64 19.66
CA TRP A 297 -28.80 -48.69 19.72
C TRP A 297 -30.17 -48.09 19.39
N GLN A 298 -30.90 -48.64 18.40
CA GLN A 298 -32.29 -48.25 18.14
C GLN A 298 -33.25 -49.45 18.10
N LYS A 299 -34.27 -49.37 18.97
CA LYS A 299 -35.30 -50.39 19.20
C LYS A 299 -36.39 -50.36 18.13
N SER A 300 -36.83 -51.55 17.72
CA SER A 300 -37.61 -51.83 16.51
C SER A 300 -39.12 -51.57 16.64
N ARG A 301 -39.79 -51.27 15.51
CA ARG A 301 -41.07 -51.93 15.17
C ARG A 301 -40.80 -52.90 14.03
N GLY A 302 -40.98 -54.19 14.31
CA GLY A 302 -41.21 -55.30 13.35
C GLY A 302 -40.28 -55.40 12.14
N GLN A 303 -39.34 -56.36 12.18
CA GLN A 303 -38.35 -56.76 11.16
C GLN A 303 -37.08 -55.90 11.04
N LYS A 304 -35.91 -56.46 11.40
CA LYS A 304 -34.59 -55.99 10.95
C LYS A 304 -33.61 -57.14 10.71
N ARG A 305 -32.99 -57.08 9.53
CA ARG A 305 -32.04 -57.98 8.89
C ARG A 305 -30.69 -57.27 8.86
N TRP A 306 -29.57 -57.97 9.09
CA TRP A 306 -28.23 -57.39 8.92
C TRP A 306 -28.01 -57.02 7.45
N ARG A 307 -27.70 -55.76 7.15
CA ARG A 307 -27.08 -55.37 5.87
C ARG A 307 -25.73 -54.77 6.15
N ALA A 308 -24.69 -55.41 5.63
CA ALA A 308 -23.42 -54.77 5.34
C ALA A 308 -23.56 -53.97 4.04
N GLY A 309 -22.97 -52.78 4.01
CA GLY A 309 -22.72 -52.02 2.79
C GLY A 309 -22.31 -50.59 3.13
N SER A 310 -21.32 -49.96 2.50
CA SER A 310 -20.35 -50.37 1.49
C SER A 310 -19.51 -49.13 1.13
N SER A 311 -18.19 -49.28 0.95
CA SER A 311 -17.29 -48.45 0.11
C SER A 311 -16.70 -47.12 0.70
N PRO A 312 -15.51 -46.63 0.28
CA PRO A 312 -14.23 -47.30 -0.04
C PRO A 312 -12.99 -46.48 0.46
N THR A 313 -12.57 -46.55 1.72
CA THR A 313 -11.29 -45.93 2.16
C THR A 313 -10.50 -46.79 3.16
N ALA A 314 -10.95 -48.01 3.44
CA ALA A 314 -10.30 -48.93 4.36
C ALA A 314 -9.13 -49.74 3.75
N ALA A 315 -8.83 -49.56 2.45
CA ALA A 315 -7.81 -50.36 1.75
C ALA A 315 -6.40 -49.71 1.69
N PHE A 316 -6.18 -48.52 2.25
CA PHE A 316 -4.90 -47.81 2.09
C PHE A 316 -3.99 -47.77 3.32
N CYS A 317 -4.46 -48.14 4.52
CA CYS A 317 -3.62 -48.09 5.74
C CYS A 317 -2.96 -49.43 6.12
N HIS A 318 -3.19 -50.53 5.39
CA HIS A 318 -2.66 -51.84 5.76
C HIS A 318 -1.31 -52.20 5.10
N ARG A 319 -0.63 -51.26 4.43
CA ARG A 319 0.60 -51.55 3.65
C ARG A 319 1.86 -50.75 4.04
N ILE A 320 1.85 -49.97 5.11
CA ILE A 320 3.01 -49.14 5.52
C ILE A 320 3.52 -49.46 6.95
N PHE A 321 2.98 -50.48 7.63
CA PHE A 321 3.39 -50.82 9.01
C PHE A 321 4.18 -52.13 9.19
N LEU A 322 4.73 -52.70 8.11
CA LEU A 322 5.57 -53.93 8.15
C LEU A 322 7.02 -53.71 7.70
N SER A 323 7.57 -52.50 7.85
CA SER A 323 9.02 -52.30 7.67
C SER A 323 9.59 -51.29 8.66
N ARG A 324 9.84 -51.72 9.89
CA ARG A 324 10.96 -51.25 10.75
C ARG A 324 10.91 -51.97 12.09
N SER A 325 11.56 -53.13 12.15
CA SER A 325 12.02 -53.74 13.41
C SER A 325 13.41 -53.18 13.74
N PRO A 326 13.70 -52.74 14.97
CA PRO A 326 15.04 -52.34 15.36
C PRO A 326 15.79 -53.42 16.17
N SER A 327 17.08 -53.53 15.84
CA SER A 327 18.23 -53.99 16.65
C SER A 327 18.49 -55.49 16.84
N LYS A 328 19.72 -55.94 16.54
CA LYS A 328 20.79 -56.06 17.55
C LYS A 328 22.18 -56.33 16.94
N PRO A 329 23.27 -56.07 17.70
CA PRO A 329 24.65 -56.04 17.23
C PRO A 329 25.33 -57.42 17.34
N GLY A 330 26.36 -57.61 16.51
CA GLY A 330 27.32 -58.72 16.51
C GLY A 330 28.49 -58.35 15.63
#